data_AF-A0A419HSQ0-F1
#
_entry.id   AF-A0A419HSQ0-F1
#
_cell.length_a   1.000
_cell.length_b   1.000
_cell.length_c   1.000
_cell.angle_alpha   90.00
_cell.angle_beta   90.00
_cell.angle_gamma   90.00
#
_symmetry.space_group_name_H-M   'P 1'
#
loop_
_entity.id
_entity.type
_entity.pdbx_description
1 polymer ?
#
loop_
_entity_poly.entity_id
_entity_poly.type
_entity_poly.pdbx_seq_one_letter_code
_entity_poly.pdbx_strand_id
1 'polypeptide(L)'
;MAGATIPALGPRNRMRCQYRQLEPLWRDLTAFAPEVKFGTRSPYRTDITDRIRQRLTEINDVLIGPLQPYLDPAVHAAALASAEQKAGHGAAPDTAATAQAVTIATALISTEPVNPNRPVVFTTPGTQDYRDEAAWYASVAAAYSHLTTTAKTEEPRRHAVDPAR
;
A
#
# COMPACT_ATOMS: atom_id res chain seq x y z
N MET A 1 19.31 -29.93 -19.36
CA MET A 1 17.98 -29.75 -18.74
C MET A 1 18.17 -29.52 -17.23
N ALA A 2 18.47 -28.28 -16.83
CA ALA A 2 18.62 -27.95 -15.40
C ALA A 2 17.24 -27.58 -14.85
N GLY A 3 16.65 -28.50 -14.07
CA GLY A 3 15.45 -28.18 -13.29
C GLY A 3 15.84 -27.22 -12.17
N ALA A 4 15.45 -25.96 -12.29
CA ALA A 4 15.60 -24.98 -11.22
C ALA A 4 14.61 -25.35 -10.10
N THR A 5 15.13 -25.98 -9.05
CA THR A 5 14.40 -26.15 -7.79
C THR A 5 14.30 -24.77 -7.13
N ILE A 6 13.14 -24.13 -7.27
CA ILE A 6 12.81 -22.96 -6.44
C ILE A 6 12.75 -23.49 -5.00
N PRO A 7 13.68 -23.12 -4.10
CA PRO A 7 13.59 -23.57 -2.72
C PRO A 7 12.26 -23.05 -2.18
N ALA A 8 11.45 -23.94 -1.62
CA ALA A 8 10.25 -23.56 -0.90
C ALA A 8 10.67 -22.55 0.17
N LEU A 9 10.38 -21.26 -0.07
CA LEU A 9 10.73 -20.19 0.84
C LEU A 9 9.97 -20.48 2.13
N GLY A 10 10.69 -20.94 3.16
CA GLY A 10 10.09 -21.26 4.44
C GLY A 10 9.28 -20.07 5.00
N PRO A 11 8.31 -20.29 5.90
CA PRO A 11 7.38 -19.25 6.37
C PRO A 11 8.06 -17.95 6.82
N ARG A 12 9.25 -18.05 7.43
CA ARG A 12 10.05 -16.89 7.86
C ARG A 12 10.60 -16.05 6.70
N ASN A 13 10.97 -16.66 5.57
CA ASN A 13 11.44 -15.91 4.41
C ASN A 13 10.28 -15.16 3.74
N ARG A 14 9.10 -15.78 3.64
CA ARG A 14 7.89 -15.11 3.14
C ARG A 14 7.56 -13.88 3.99
N MET A 15 7.60 -14.01 5.32
CA MET A 15 7.41 -12.86 6.22
C MET A 15 8.47 -11.78 6.02
N ARG A 16 9.75 -12.15 5.87
CA ARG A 16 10.81 -11.15 5.58
C ARG A 16 10.58 -10.41 4.26
N CYS A 17 10.11 -11.12 3.22
CA CYS A 17 9.76 -10.50 1.95
C CYS A 17 8.59 -9.54 2.10
N GLN A 18 7.49 -9.97 2.74
CA GLN A 18 6.32 -9.12 3.01
C GLN A 18 6.71 -7.88 3.82
N TYR A 19 7.52 -8.04 4.88
CA TYR A 19 8.00 -6.92 5.69
C TYR A 19 8.71 -5.86 4.84
N ARG A 20 9.57 -6.29 3.90
CA ARG A 20 10.27 -5.38 2.97
C ARG A 20 9.34 -4.78 1.93
N GLN A 21 8.37 -5.54 1.43
CA GLN A 21 7.37 -5.06 0.47
C GLN A 21 6.46 -3.99 1.07
N LEU A 22 6.17 -4.06 2.37
CA LEU A 22 5.40 -3.04 3.08
C LEU A 22 6.16 -1.71 3.25
N GLU A 23 7.49 -1.70 3.14
CA GLU A 23 8.33 -0.53 3.44
C GLU A 23 7.89 0.75 2.74
N PRO A 24 7.66 0.78 1.41
CA PRO A 24 7.39 2.03 0.71
C PRO A 24 6.08 2.67 1.17
N LEU A 25 5.02 1.87 1.30
CA LEU A 25 3.72 2.31 1.79
C LEU A 25 3.80 2.77 3.25
N TRP A 26 4.41 1.94 4.10
CA TRP A 26 4.56 2.23 5.53
C TRP A 26 5.33 3.52 5.79
N ARG A 27 6.44 3.73 5.06
CA ARG A 27 7.27 4.92 5.21
C ARG A 27 6.50 6.18 4.86
N ASP A 28 5.76 6.18 3.76
CA ASP A 28 5.06 7.38 3.30
C ASP A 28 3.85 7.70 4.23
N LEU A 29 3.12 6.67 4.69
CA LEU A 29 2.06 6.83 5.69
C LEU A 29 2.57 7.35 7.04
N THR A 30 3.69 6.81 7.54
CA THR A 30 4.28 7.28 8.80
C THR A 30 5.06 8.60 8.67
N ALA A 31 5.39 9.02 7.46
CA ALA A 31 5.88 10.37 7.20
C ALA A 31 4.73 11.39 7.21
N PHE A 32 3.54 11.00 6.72
CA PHE A 32 2.32 11.80 6.79
C PHE A 32 1.82 11.99 8.22
N ALA A 33 1.83 10.93 9.04
CA ALA A 33 1.35 10.93 10.42
C ALA A 33 2.41 10.34 11.38
N PRO A 34 3.48 11.11 11.72
CA PRO A 34 4.58 10.62 12.55
C PRO A 34 4.17 10.25 13.97
N GLU A 35 3.08 10.81 14.49
CA GLU A 35 2.52 10.53 15.81
C GLU A 35 1.97 9.10 15.96
N VAL A 36 1.60 8.45 14.86
CA VAL A 36 1.09 7.06 14.85
C VAL A 36 2.22 6.03 14.93
N LYS A 37 3.44 6.43 14.57
CA LYS A 37 4.59 5.53 14.54
C LYS A 37 5.00 5.15 15.96
N PHE A 38 4.95 3.85 16.28
CA PHE A 38 5.46 3.37 17.56
C PHE A 38 6.99 3.47 17.57
N GLY A 39 7.54 4.08 18.63
CA GLY A 39 8.97 4.09 18.85
C GLY A 39 9.53 2.67 18.90
N THR A 40 10.77 2.47 18.45
CA THR A 40 11.49 1.18 18.54
C THR A 40 11.72 0.82 20.00
N ARG A 41 10.72 0.22 20.65
CA ARG A 41 10.65 0.08 22.10
C ARG A 41 11.30 -1.18 22.66
N SER A 42 12.15 -1.86 21.91
CA SER A 42 12.90 -3.00 22.45
C SER A 42 14.38 -2.97 22.10
N PRO A 43 15.28 -2.93 23.10
CA PRO A 43 16.71 -3.20 22.91
C PRO A 43 17.00 -4.68 22.60
N TYR A 44 15.99 -5.55 22.61
CA TYR A 44 16.11 -6.98 22.28
C TYR A 44 15.68 -7.26 20.84
N ARG A 45 16.23 -8.33 20.25
CA ARG A 45 15.97 -8.76 18.87
C ARG A 45 14.47 -9.07 18.64
N THR A 46 13.67 -8.04 18.32
CA THR A 46 12.25 -8.18 17.98
C THR A 46 12.09 -9.14 16.81
N ASP A 47 11.26 -10.19 16.99
CA ASP A 47 10.98 -11.19 15.96
C ASP A 47 10.32 -10.51 14.74
N ILE A 48 10.53 -11.08 13.54
CA ILE A 48 9.93 -10.56 12.30
C ILE A 48 8.40 -10.51 12.37
N THR A 49 7.81 -11.43 13.13
CA THR A 49 6.37 -11.47 13.42
C THR A 49 5.90 -10.19 14.09
N ASP A 50 6.57 -9.77 15.16
CA ASP A 50 6.21 -8.57 15.92
C ASP A 50 6.41 -7.31 15.07
N ARG A 51 7.49 -7.27 14.28
CA ARG A 51 7.77 -6.14 13.38
C ARG A 51 6.71 -5.99 12.29
N ILE A 52 6.22 -7.10 11.72
CA ILE A 52 5.12 -7.06 10.76
C ILE A 52 3.84 -6.59 11.43
N ARG A 53 3.48 -7.15 12.59
CA ARG A 53 2.28 -6.73 13.31
C ARG A 53 2.30 -5.25 13.64
N GLN A 54 3.43 -4.75 14.12
CA GLN A 54 3.60 -3.32 14.38
C GLN A 54 3.37 -2.49 13.12
N ARG A 55 3.97 -2.85 11.97
CA ARG A 55 3.74 -2.14 10.70
C ARG A 55 2.30 -2.19 10.25
N LEU A 56 1.63 -3.33 10.39
CA LEU A 56 0.21 -3.46 10.04
C LEU A 56 -0.66 -2.57 10.92
N THR A 57 -0.41 -2.55 12.23
CA THR A 57 -1.11 -1.64 13.16
C THR A 57 -0.88 -0.18 12.76
N GLU A 58 0.38 0.23 12.55
CA GLU A 58 0.70 1.61 12.14
C GLU A 58 0.05 1.99 10.80
N ILE A 59 0.04 1.09 9.81
CA ILE A 59 -0.67 1.32 8.54
C ILE A 59 -2.16 1.52 8.79
N ASN A 60 -2.81 0.60 9.50
CA ASN A 60 -4.24 0.68 9.78
C ASN A 60 -4.61 1.94 10.58
N ASP A 61 -3.81 2.30 11.58
CA ASP A 61 -4.03 3.49 12.42
C ASP A 61 -3.95 4.77 11.59
N VAL A 62 -2.99 4.88 10.66
CA VAL A 62 -2.92 6.03 9.73
C VAL A 62 -4.15 6.06 8.81
N LEU A 63 -4.55 4.91 8.26
CA LEU A 63 -5.69 4.83 7.34
C LEU A 63 -7.01 5.21 8.03
N ILE A 64 -7.26 4.72 9.24
CA ILE A 64 -8.51 4.91 9.98
C ILE A 64 -8.58 6.31 10.63
N GLY A 65 -7.46 6.86 11.07
CA GLY A 65 -7.39 8.13 11.76
C GLY A 65 -6.93 9.28 10.85
N PRO A 66 -5.63 9.62 10.85
CA PRO A 66 -5.10 10.80 10.15
C PRO A 66 -5.44 10.92 8.66
N LEU A 67 -5.36 9.84 7.89
CA LEU A 67 -5.55 9.89 6.44
C LEU A 67 -7.04 9.82 6.04
N GLN A 68 -7.89 9.31 6.92
CA GLN A 68 -9.31 9.08 6.64
C GLN A 68 -10.06 10.28 6.04
N PRO A 69 -9.86 11.54 6.48
CA PRO A 69 -10.54 12.70 5.90
C PRO A 69 -10.16 12.99 4.45
N TYR A 70 -9.04 12.45 3.97
CA TYR A 70 -8.50 12.66 2.63
C TYR A 70 -8.82 11.50 1.68
N LEU A 71 -9.33 10.37 2.20
CA LEU A 71 -9.72 9.24 1.36
C LEU A 71 -11.05 9.53 0.65
N ASP A 72 -11.03 9.56 -0.68
CA ASP A 72 -12.22 9.79 -1.50
C ASP A 72 -12.87 8.48 -1.96
N PRO A 73 -14.13 8.20 -1.56
CA PRO A 73 -14.89 7.05 -2.07
C PRO A 73 -15.04 7.04 -3.60
N ALA A 74 -15.13 8.20 -4.24
CA ALA A 74 -15.26 8.32 -5.70
C ALA A 74 -13.96 7.92 -6.41
N VAL A 75 -12.80 8.31 -5.87
CA VAL A 75 -11.48 7.85 -6.36
C VAL A 75 -11.37 6.34 -6.22
N HIS A 76 -11.78 5.79 -5.07
CA HIS A 76 -11.75 4.33 -4.86
C HIS A 76 -12.62 3.58 -5.88
N ALA A 77 -13.87 4.01 -6.07
CA ALA A 77 -14.79 3.40 -7.02
C ALA A 77 -14.28 3.49 -8.47
N ALA A 78 -13.75 4.64 -8.88
CA ALA A 78 -13.18 4.83 -10.21
C ALA A 78 -11.93 3.96 -10.43
N ALA A 79 -11.06 3.87 -9.43
CA ALA A 79 -9.86 3.04 -9.49
C ALA A 79 -10.20 1.55 -9.58
N LEU A 80 -11.21 1.09 -8.83
CA LEU A 80 -11.69 -0.29 -8.89
C LEU A 80 -12.25 -0.62 -10.27
N ALA A 81 -13.16 0.21 -10.80
CA ALA A 81 -13.73 0.01 -12.13
C ALA A 81 -12.65 -0.02 -13.23
N SER A 82 -11.64 0.87 -13.14
CA SER A 82 -10.51 0.88 -14.09
C SER A 82 -9.66 -0.39 -14.00
N ALA A 83 -9.39 -0.87 -12.78
CA ALA A 83 -8.61 -2.10 -12.58
C ALA A 83 -9.36 -3.34 -13.08
N GLU A 84 -10.66 -3.43 -12.82
CA GLU A 84 -11.53 -4.51 -13.33
C GLU A 84 -11.60 -4.51 -14.86
N GLN A 85 -11.73 -3.34 -15.48
CA GLN A 85 -11.74 -3.22 -16.94
C GLN A 85 -10.42 -3.71 -17.57
N LYS A 86 -9.27 -3.41 -16.96
CA LYS A 86 -7.95 -3.84 -17.42
C LYS A 86 -7.69 -5.33 -17.22
N ALA A 87 -8.21 -5.91 -16.14
CA ALA A 87 -8.05 -7.33 -15.84
C ALA A 87 -8.83 -8.24 -16.81
N GLY A 88 -9.87 -7.70 -17.46
CA GLY A 88 -10.85 -8.49 -18.21
C GLY A 88 -11.80 -9.20 -17.24
N HIS A 89 -13.11 -9.06 -17.44
CA HIS A 89 -14.22 -9.54 -16.59
C HIS A 89 -13.82 -10.62 -15.54
N GLY A 90 -13.51 -10.17 -14.33
CA GLY A 90 -13.15 -11.01 -13.19
C GLY A 90 -12.51 -10.18 -12.07
N ALA A 91 -13.14 -10.14 -10.90
CA ALA A 91 -12.61 -9.48 -9.72
C ALA A 91 -11.41 -10.28 -9.17
N ALA A 92 -10.22 -10.05 -9.71
CA ALA A 92 -8.99 -10.58 -9.12
C ALA A 92 -8.67 -9.79 -7.83
N PRO A 93 -8.15 -10.43 -6.77
CA PRO A 93 -7.69 -9.73 -5.55
C PRO A 93 -6.77 -8.53 -5.84
N ASP A 94 -6.05 -8.59 -6.95
CA ASP A 94 -5.16 -7.52 -7.42
C ASP A 94 -5.90 -6.23 -7.83
N THR A 95 -7.17 -6.30 -8.26
CA THR A 95 -7.95 -5.11 -8.64
C THR A 95 -8.31 -4.26 -7.43
N ALA A 96 -8.77 -4.89 -6.35
CA ALA A 96 -9.09 -4.22 -5.10
C ALA A 96 -7.83 -3.68 -4.40
N ALA A 97 -6.71 -4.42 -4.45
CA ALA A 97 -5.42 -3.92 -3.95
C ALA A 97 -4.94 -2.70 -4.75
N THR A 98 -5.11 -2.70 -6.07
CA THR A 98 -4.81 -1.56 -6.94
C THR A 98 -5.71 -0.36 -6.61
N ALA A 99 -7.01 -0.57 -6.42
CA ALA A 99 -7.94 0.49 -6.06
C ALA A 99 -7.58 1.15 -4.72
N GLN A 100 -7.26 0.35 -3.70
CA GLN A 100 -6.79 0.85 -2.41
C GLN A 100 -5.48 1.63 -2.56
N ALA A 101 -4.52 1.13 -3.33
CA ALA A 101 -3.25 1.81 -3.57
C ALA A 101 -3.41 3.17 -4.26
N VAL A 102 -4.27 3.27 -5.28
CA VAL A 102 -4.60 4.54 -5.96
C VAL A 102 -5.24 5.50 -4.96
N THR A 103 -6.20 5.04 -4.18
CA THR A 103 -6.90 5.87 -3.18
C THR A 103 -5.92 6.46 -2.17
N ILE A 104 -5.00 5.64 -1.63
CA ILE A 104 -3.99 6.09 -0.67
C ILE A 104 -3.02 7.09 -1.33
N ALA A 105 -2.55 6.81 -2.55
CA ALA A 105 -1.63 7.69 -3.26
C ALA A 105 -2.26 9.07 -3.53
N THR A 106 -3.53 9.11 -3.93
CA THR A 106 -4.27 10.36 -4.13
C THR A 106 -4.49 11.10 -2.81
N ALA A 107 -4.82 10.39 -1.73
CA ALA A 107 -5.02 11.01 -0.42
C ALA A 107 -3.72 11.64 0.14
N LEU A 108 -2.57 10.98 -0.01
CA LEU A 108 -1.28 11.47 0.47
C LEU A 108 -0.79 12.75 -0.21
N ILE A 109 -1.28 13.05 -1.43
CA ILE A 109 -0.97 14.29 -2.14
C ILE A 109 -2.05 15.36 -2.01
N SER A 110 -3.19 15.03 -1.38
CA SER A 110 -4.29 15.97 -1.22
C SER A 110 -3.97 16.97 -0.11
N THR A 111 -4.25 18.25 -0.36
CA THR A 111 -4.15 19.31 0.64
C THR A 111 -5.46 19.55 1.38
N GLU A 112 -6.58 19.06 0.84
CA GLU A 112 -7.92 19.32 1.36
C GLU A 112 -8.66 18.02 1.68
N PRO A 113 -9.35 17.96 2.84
CA PRO A 113 -10.26 16.86 3.16
C PRO A 113 -11.41 16.78 2.15
N VAL A 114 -11.73 15.59 1.69
CA VAL A 114 -12.67 15.38 0.56
C VAL A 114 -14.12 15.42 1.01
N ASN A 115 -14.46 14.80 2.13
CA ASN A 115 -15.77 14.95 2.78
C ASN A 115 -15.78 14.27 4.16
N PRO A 116 -16.18 14.95 5.24
CA PRO A 116 -16.22 14.33 6.58
C PRO A 116 -17.36 13.30 6.76
N ASN A 117 -18.37 13.27 5.89
CA ASN A 117 -19.62 12.57 6.17
C ASN A 117 -19.69 11.11 5.67
N ARG A 118 -18.67 10.59 4.98
CA ARG A 118 -18.67 9.19 4.55
C ARG A 118 -17.27 8.57 4.65
N PRO A 119 -17.01 7.73 5.68
CA PRO A 119 -15.72 7.06 5.78
C PRO A 119 -15.53 6.07 4.63
N VAL A 120 -14.34 6.07 4.04
CA VAL A 120 -13.87 4.95 3.19
C VAL A 120 -13.51 3.79 4.10
N VAL A 121 -14.08 2.62 3.84
CA VAL A 121 -13.77 1.39 4.57
C VAL A 121 -13.11 0.44 3.58
N PHE A 122 -11.84 0.12 3.80
CA PHE A 122 -11.14 -0.89 3.01
C PHE A 122 -11.48 -2.28 3.53
N THR A 123 -12.03 -3.11 2.67
CA THR A 123 -12.27 -4.52 2.99
C THR A 123 -10.96 -5.29 2.82
N THR A 124 -10.34 -5.69 3.93
CA THR A 124 -9.17 -6.57 3.91
C THR A 124 -9.63 -8.03 3.91
N PRO A 125 -9.28 -8.86 2.92
CA PRO A 125 -9.59 -10.28 2.94
C PRO A 125 -8.86 -10.97 4.10
N GLY A 126 -9.57 -11.77 4.90
CA GLY A 126 -8.93 -12.70 5.86
C GLY A 126 -8.55 -12.12 7.24
N THR A 127 -9.37 -11.23 7.81
CA THR A 127 -9.10 -10.47 9.05
C THR A 127 -8.82 -11.28 10.33
N GLN A 128 -8.77 -12.62 10.29
CA GLN A 128 -8.45 -13.45 11.44
C GLN A 128 -6.97 -13.89 11.51
N ASP A 129 -6.22 -13.85 10.39
CA ASP A 129 -4.78 -14.15 10.38
C ASP A 129 -3.96 -12.95 9.88
N TYR A 130 -3.10 -12.41 10.76
CA TYR A 130 -2.18 -11.33 10.45
C TYR A 130 -1.24 -11.65 9.27
N ARG A 131 -1.06 -12.92 8.90
CA ARG A 131 -0.28 -13.33 7.73
C ARG A 131 -1.02 -13.09 6.42
N ASP A 132 -2.34 -13.28 6.42
CA ASP A 132 -3.20 -13.00 5.28
C ASP A 132 -3.35 -11.48 5.13
N GLU A 133 -3.51 -10.77 6.24
CA GLU A 133 -3.46 -9.30 6.26
C GLU A 133 -2.10 -8.77 5.76
N ALA A 134 -0.98 -9.37 6.18
CA ALA A 134 0.34 -9.02 5.67
C ALA A 134 0.49 -9.30 4.17
N ALA A 135 -0.11 -10.37 3.66
CA ALA A 135 -0.12 -10.68 2.23
C ALA A 135 -0.95 -9.66 1.45
N TRP A 136 -2.13 -9.31 1.96
CA TRP A 136 -3.00 -8.30 1.37
C TRP A 136 -2.30 -6.94 1.27
N TYR A 137 -1.77 -6.44 2.39
CA TYR A 137 -1.07 -5.15 2.38
C TYR A 137 0.23 -5.18 1.57
N ALA A 138 0.88 -6.33 1.43
CA ALA A 138 2.01 -6.46 0.50
C ALA A 138 1.57 -6.27 -0.97
N SER A 139 0.39 -6.76 -1.37
CA SER A 139 -0.18 -6.49 -2.70
C SER A 139 -0.52 -5.01 -2.88
N VAL A 140 -1.15 -4.38 -1.87
CA VAL A 140 -1.43 -2.93 -1.88
C VAL A 140 -0.13 -2.13 -2.00
N ALA A 141 0.90 -2.46 -1.21
CA ALA A 141 2.18 -1.76 -1.24
C ALA A 141 2.94 -1.96 -2.56
N ALA A 142 2.81 -3.13 -3.20
CA ALA A 142 3.36 -3.38 -4.53
C ALA A 142 2.68 -2.51 -5.60
N ALA A 143 1.35 -2.46 -5.61
CA ALA A 143 0.58 -1.59 -6.51
C ALA A 143 0.93 -0.11 -6.27
N TYR A 144 1.00 0.32 -5.01
CA TYR A 144 1.40 1.68 -4.62
C TYR A 144 2.79 2.04 -5.15
N SER A 145 3.77 1.16 -4.96
CA SER A 145 5.15 1.38 -5.41
C SER A 145 5.24 1.48 -6.95
N HIS A 146 4.42 0.72 -7.67
CA HIS A 146 4.34 0.81 -9.12
C HIS A 146 3.79 2.18 -9.57
N LEU A 147 2.74 2.68 -8.89
CA LEU A 147 2.16 4.00 -9.17
C LEU A 147 3.16 5.13 -8.93
N THR A 148 3.84 5.15 -7.78
CA THR A 148 4.78 6.23 -7.44
C THR A 148 6.04 6.20 -8.30
N THR A 149 6.53 5.01 -8.65
CA THR A 149 7.67 4.85 -9.57
C THR A 149 7.32 5.35 -10.98
N THR A 150 6.12 5.02 -11.46
CA THR A 150 5.63 5.48 -12.77
C THR A 150 5.48 7.01 -12.79
N ALA A 151 4.85 7.59 -11.76
CA ALA A 151 4.69 9.04 -11.62
C ALA A 151 6.04 9.76 -11.61
N LYS A 152 7.00 9.28 -10.81
CA LYS A 152 8.37 9.82 -10.74
C LYS A 152 9.14 9.68 -12.05
N THR A 153 8.80 8.69 -12.89
CA THR A 153 9.44 8.48 -14.20
C THR A 153 8.81 9.35 -15.29
N GLU A 154 7.55 9.78 -15.12
CA GLU A 154 6.87 10.71 -16.03
C GLU A 154 7.23 12.18 -15.75
N GLU A 155 7.47 12.54 -14.49
CA GLU A 155 7.88 13.88 -14.05
C GLU A 155 9.12 14.44 -14.80
N PRO A 156 10.23 13.69 -15.01
CA PRO A 156 11.37 14.17 -15.80
C PRO A 156 11.08 14.26 -17.31
N ARG A 157 10.07 13.57 -17.82
CA ARG A 157 9.70 13.63 -19.26
C ARG A 157 8.90 14.88 -19.60
N ARG A 158 8.16 15.46 -18.64
CA ARG A 158 7.41 16.71 -18.84
C ARG A 158 8.28 17.97 -18.79
N HIS A 159 9.53 17.86 -18.32
CA HIS A 159 10.51 18.97 -18.30
C HIS A 159 11.45 19.01 -19.52
N ALA A 160 11.30 18.09 -20.48
CA ALA A 160 12.16 18.04 -21.68
C ALA A 160 11.47 18.50 -22.98
N VAL A 161 10.30 19.14 -22.90
CA VAL A 161 9.60 19.69 -24.08
C VAL A 161 9.29 21.18 -23.86
N ASP A 162 10.34 22.01 -23.94
CA ASP A 162 10.43 23.19 -24.83
C ASP A 162 11.78 23.90 -24.54
N PRO A 163 12.60 24.17 -25.56
CA PRO A 163 12.52 25.51 -26.12
C PRO A 163 12.43 25.51 -27.65
N ALA A 164 11.25 25.82 -28.17
CA ALA A 164 11.07 26.37 -29.49
C ALA A 164 11.50 27.84 -29.48
N ARG A 165 12.63 28.15 -30.12
CA ARG A 165 12.75 29.05 -31.28
C ARG A 165 14.19 29.39 -31.60
#